data_AF-A0A432HUX4-F1
#
_entry.id   AF-A0A432HUX4-F1
#
_cell.length_a   1.000
_cell.length_b   1.000
_cell.length_c   1.000
_cell.angle_alpha   90.00
_cell.angle_beta   90.00
_cell.angle_gamma   90.00
#
_symmetry.space_group_name_H-M   'P 1'
#
loop_
_entity.id
_entity.type
_entity.pdbx_description
1 polymer ?
#
loop_
_entity_poly.entity_id
_entity_poly.type
_entity_poly.pdbx_seq_one_letter_code
_entity_poly.pdbx_strand_id
1 'polypeptide(L)' 'MSLRAFHLLFIIASITLSLMMAVWGGVTYGTDRGTIWHLVTVVGALLTAGLLAVYVVKFVRKTREMGWN' A
#
# COMPACT_ATOMS: atom_id res chain seq x y z
N MET A 1 -1.15 11.93 21.39
CA MET A 1 -0.41 11.11 20.41
C MET A 1 0.11 12.01 19.31
N SER A 2 1.37 11.88 18.90
CA SER A 2 1.93 12.76 17.87
C SER A 2 1.20 12.50 16.55
N LEU A 3 0.76 13.56 15.88
CA LEU A 3 0.06 13.51 14.59
C LEU A 3 0.78 12.59 13.58
N ARG A 4 2.12 12.51 13.69
CA ARG A 4 3.03 11.69 12.89
C ARG A 4 2.82 10.18 13.07
N ALA A 5 2.59 9.71 14.29
CA ALA A 5 2.37 8.28 14.55
C ALA A 5 1.05 7.79 13.94
N PHE A 6 0.00 8.60 14.01
CA PHE A 6 -1.28 8.31 13.34
C PHE A 6 -1.13 8.27 11.82
N HIS A 7 -0.43 9.25 11.23
CA HIS A 7 -0.16 9.27 9.79
C HIS A 7 0.63 8.03 9.33
N LEU A 8 1.64 7.60 10.11
CA LEU A 8 2.40 6.41 9.80
C LEU A 8 1.52 5.15 9.81
N LEU A 9 0.70 4.98 10.85
CA LEU A 9 -0.28 3.91 10.95
C LEU A 9 -1.26 3.91 9.77
N PHE A 10 -1.75 5.08 9.37
CA PHE A 10 -2.66 5.23 8.25
C PHE A 10 -2.03 4.79 6.91
N ILE A 11 -0.76 5.14 6.68
CA ILE A 11 -0.04 4.72 5.47
C ILE A 11 0.16 3.20 5.46
N ILE A 12 0.58 2.63 6.60
CA ILE A 12 0.75 1.17 6.72
C ILE A 12 -0.59 0.46 6.46
N ALA A 13 -1.68 0.93 7.08
CA ALA A 13 -3.02 0.37 6.86
C ALA A 13 -3.45 0.47 5.39
N SER A 14 -3.16 1.60 4.74
CA SER A 14 -3.45 1.81 3.32
C SER A 14 -2.65 0.87 2.41
N ILE A 15 -1.38 0.62 2.71
CA ILE A 15 -0.55 -0.37 1.99
C ILE A 15 -1.15 -1.76 2.14
N THR A 16 -1.47 -2.17 3.36
CA THR A 16 -2.07 -3.49 3.64
C THR A 16 -3.40 -3.67 2.90
N LEU A 17 -4.28 -2.67 2.94
CA LEU A 17 -5.55 -2.70 2.23
C LEU A 17 -5.34 -2.80 0.71
N SER A 18 -4.37 -2.05 0.18
CA SER A 18 -4.04 -2.09 -1.25
C SER A 18 -3.52 -3.48 -1.66
N LEU A 19 -2.63 -4.09 -0.87
CA LEU A 19 -2.17 -5.46 -1.10
C LEU A 19 -3.32 -6.48 -1.03
N MET A 20 -4.25 -6.30 -0.09
CA MET A 20 -5.45 -7.14 0.00
C MET A 20 -6.27 -7.07 -1.30
N MET A 21 -6.44 -5.87 -1.87
CA MET A 21 -7.13 -5.69 -3.16
C MET A 21 -6.37 -6.32 -4.32
N ALA A 22 -5.04 -6.28 -4.32
CA ALA A 22 -4.22 -6.95 -5.32
C ALA A 22 -4.37 -8.48 -5.25
N VAL A 23 -4.36 -9.05 -4.03
CA VAL A 23 -4.58 -10.49 -3.83
C VAL A 23 -5.99 -10.89 -4.27
N TRP A 24 -7.01 -10.15 -3.83
CA TRP A 24 -8.40 -10.39 -4.21
C TRP A 24 -8.59 -10.33 -5.73
N GLY A 25 -8.09 -9.28 -6.39
CA GLY A 25 -8.19 -9.12 -7.84
C GLY A 25 -7.47 -10.25 -8.60
N GLY A 26 -6.32 -10.71 -8.09
CA GLY A 26 -5.58 -11.83 -8.69
C GLY A 26 -6.31 -13.16 -8.56
N VAL A 27 -6.87 -13.44 -7.38
CA VAL A 27 -7.68 -14.65 -7.14
C VAL A 27 -8.95 -14.64 -7.99
N THR A 28 -9.66 -13.51 -8.05
CA THR A 28 -10.89 -13.40 -8.85
C THR A 28 -10.63 -13.47 -10.35
N TYR A 29 -9.51 -12.95 -10.84
CA TYR A 29 -9.10 -13.10 -12.24
C TYR A 29 -8.92 -14.56 -12.65
N GLY A 30 -8.45 -15.42 -11.72
CA GLY A 30 -8.29 -16.86 -11.96
C GLY A 30 -9.59 -17.68 -11.96
N THR A 31 -10.76 -17.05 -11.76
CA THR A 31 -12.06 -17.73 -11.78
C THR A 31 -12.76 -17.55 -13.13
N ASP A 32 -13.78 -18.36 -13.42
CA ASP A 32 -14.61 -18.23 -14.64
C ASP A 32 -15.38 -16.89 -14.74
N ARG A 33 -15.43 -16.12 -13.65
CA ARG A 33 -15.99 -14.75 -13.61
C ARG A 33 -14.94 -13.65 -13.76
N GLY A 34 -13.69 -14.04 -13.97
CA GLY A 34 -12.54 -13.14 -14.12
C GLY A 34 -12.67 -12.28 -15.38
N THR A 35 -12.65 -10.97 -15.20
CA THR A 35 -12.59 -9.99 -16.31
C THR A 35 -11.25 -9.27 -16.31
N ILE A 36 -10.85 -8.70 -17.46
CA ILE A 36 -9.62 -7.90 -17.61
C ILE A 36 -9.54 -6.77 -16.58
N TRP A 37 -10.67 -6.24 -16.13
CA TRP A 37 -10.75 -5.22 -15.09
C TRP A 37 -10.17 -5.66 -13.73
N HIS A 38 -10.17 -6.95 -13.44
CA HIS A 38 -9.54 -7.49 -12.23
C HIS A 38 -8.02 -7.36 -12.32
N LEU A 39 -7.41 -7.67 -13.47
CA LEU A 39 -5.97 -7.45 -13.70
C LEU A 39 -5.59 -5.97 -13.56
N VAL A 40 -6.39 -5.06 -14.14
CA VAL A 40 -6.18 -3.62 -13.99
C VAL A 40 -6.21 -3.21 -12.51
N THR A 41 -7.13 -3.80 -11.73
CA THR A 41 -7.23 -3.57 -10.28
C THR A 41 -5.98 -4.09 -9.55
N VAL A 42 -5.47 -5.26 -9.91
CA VAL A 42 -4.22 -5.80 -9.35
C VAL A 42 -3.06 -4.86 -9.64
N VAL A 43 -2.89 -4.44 -10.88
CA VAL A 43 -1.79 -3.54 -11.29
C VAL A 43 -1.91 -2.20 -10.57
N GLY A 44 -3.09 -1.59 -10.54
CA GLY A 44 -3.34 -0.32 -9.85
C GLY A 44 -3.08 -0.42 -8.34
N ALA A 45 -3.50 -1.51 -7.71
CA ALA A 45 -3.26 -1.78 -6.30
C ALA A 45 -1.76 -1.96 -6.01
N LEU A 46 -1.04 -2.76 -6.81
CA LEU A 46 0.41 -2.92 -6.64
C LEU A 46 1.18 -1.61 -6.83
N LEU A 47 0.79 -0.79 -7.82
CA LEU A 47 1.39 0.54 -8.03
C LEU A 47 1.14 1.46 -6.84
N THR A 48 -0.09 1.49 -6.32
CA THR A 48 -0.45 2.32 -5.17
C THR A 48 0.30 1.88 -3.90
N ALA A 49 0.33 0.57 -3.63
CA ALA A 49 1.09 -0.01 -2.53
C ALA A 49 2.60 0.32 -2.64
N GLY A 50 3.16 0.21 -3.85
CA GLY A 50 4.56 0.56 -4.12
C GLY A 50 4.87 2.03 -3.88
N LEU A 51 4.04 2.95 -4.39
CA LEU A 51 4.19 4.39 -4.17
C LEU A 51 4.11 4.75 -2.68
N LEU A 52 3.14 4.18 -1.96
CA LEU A 52 3.00 4.39 -0.52
C LEU A 52 4.18 3.81 0.27
N ALA A 53 4.70 2.64 -0.13
CA ALA A 53 5.89 2.06 0.48
C ALA A 53 7.12 2.96 0.31
N VAL A 54 7.36 3.48 -0.90
CA VAL A 54 8.44 4.44 -1.16
C VAL A 54 8.27 5.71 -0.33
N TYR A 55 7.05 6.21 -0.23
CA TYR A 55 6.73 7.38 0.58
C TYR A 55 7.04 7.13 2.07
N VAL A 56 6.60 6.00 2.63
CA VAL A 56 6.85 5.65 4.03
C VAL A 56 8.34 5.48 4.31
N VAL A 57 9.10 4.84 3.40
CA VAL A 57 10.55 4.67 3.57
C VAL A 57 11.25 6.02 3.60
N LYS A 58 10.90 6.93 2.69
CA LYS A 58 11.45 8.30 2.68
C LYS A 58 11.07 9.06 3.95
N PHE A 59 9.82 8.95 4.40
CA PHE A 59 9.35 9.59 5.62
C PHE A 59 10.10 9.08 6.86
N VAL A 60 10.23 7.75 7.00
CA VAL A 60 10.96 7.11 8.12
C VAL A 60 12.44 7.48 8.10
N ARG A 61 13.09 7.49 6.93
CA ARG A 61 14.49 7.94 6.79
C ARG A 61 14.63 9.40 7.23
N LYS A 62 13.75 10.28 6.75
CA LYS A 62 13.72 11.70 7.15
C LYS A 62 13.52 11.87 8.65
N THR A 63 12.61 11.12 9.26
CA THR A 63 12.37 11.21 10.71
C THR A 63 13.52 10.66 11.55
N ARG A 64 14.25 9.65 11.06
CA ARG A 64 15.48 9.15 11.71
C ARG A 64 16.63 10.14 11.60
N GLU A 65 16.82 10.78 10.45
CA GLU A 65 17.83 11.82 10.23
C GLU A 65 17.64 13.05 11.13
N MET A 66 16.39 13.34 11.53
CA MET A 66 16.05 14.44 12.44
C MET A 66 16.27 14.12 13.93
N GLY A 67 17.04 13.08 14.27
CA GLY A 67 17.51 12.84 15.64
C GLY A 67 16.55 12.04 16.53
N TRP A 68 15.76 11.14 15.96
CA TRP A 68 15.07 10.13 16.75
C TRP A 68 16.05 8.99 17.07
N ASN A 69 16.76 9.12 18.20
CA ASN A 69 17.40 8.00 18.92
C ASN A 69 16.35 7.29 19.78
#